data_AF-A0A816H810-F1
#
_entry.id   AF-A0A816H810-F1
#
_cell.length_a   1.000
_cell.length_b   1.000
_cell.length_c   1.000
_cell.angle_alpha   90.00
_cell.angle_beta   90.00
_cell.angle_gamma   90.00
#
_symmetry.space_group_name_H-M   'P 1'
#
loop_
_entity.id
_entity.type
_entity.pdbx_description
1 polymer ?
#
loop_
_entity_poly.entity_id
_entity_poly.type
_entity_poly.pdbx_seq_one_letter_code
_entity_poly.pdbx_strand_id
1 'polypeptide(L)'
;IVEEAIKEEQIQKAEEEGGIQCDFNTDDEDEEAVYNAWKLRELERLKRDRKERDEREREQQELERRRNMTEEELQEELRNQSKVVTNEAPKAKYKFLQKYYHRGAFFLDKEDEIYKRDYSAPTLEDHFDKTVLPKVMQVKNFGMAGRTKYTHLVDQDTSSKQSPWGSDKQSSTKFRQEFAGGMKQIFERPKLKNTSKKAH
;
A
#
# COMPACT_ATOMS: atom_id res chain seq x y z
N ILE A 1 -27.71 -6.32 2.67
CA ILE A 1 -28.90 -5.52 3.08
C ILE A 1 -29.70 -6.22 4.18
N VAL A 2 -30.53 -7.25 3.91
CA VAL A 2 -31.35 -7.88 4.97
C VAL A 2 -30.49 -8.62 6.00
N GLU A 3 -29.49 -9.38 5.55
CA GLU A 3 -28.59 -10.12 6.45
C GLU A 3 -27.63 -9.23 7.26
N GLU A 4 -27.30 -8.04 6.73
CA GLU A 4 -26.47 -7.06 7.45
C GLU A 4 -27.29 -6.33 8.51
N ALA A 5 -28.53 -5.95 8.18
CA ALA A 5 -29.46 -5.35 9.14
C ALA A 5 -29.76 -6.29 10.32
N ILE A 6 -29.94 -7.59 10.07
CA ILE A 6 -30.16 -8.59 11.13
C ILE A 6 -28.94 -8.72 12.05
N LYS A 7 -27.72 -8.62 11.49
CA LYS A 7 -26.49 -8.65 12.30
C LYS A 7 -26.31 -7.38 13.12
N GLU A 8 -26.57 -6.22 12.54
CA GLU A 8 -26.51 -4.94 13.24
C GLU A 8 -27.52 -4.89 14.39
N GLU A 9 -28.73 -5.40 14.18
CA GLU A 9 -29.78 -5.49 15.19
C GLU A 9 -29.40 -6.45 16.33
N GLN A 10 -28.74 -7.58 16.02
CA GLN A 10 -28.23 -8.50 17.04
C GLN A 10 -27.06 -7.92 17.84
N ILE A 11 -26.20 -7.11 17.22
CA ILE A 11 -25.09 -6.42 17.90
C ILE A 11 -25.63 -5.33 18.83
N GLN A 12 -26.58 -4.52 18.35
CA GLN A 12 -27.22 -3.47 19.17
C GLN A 12 -27.94 -4.08 20.37
N LYS A 13 -28.64 -5.20 20.18
CA LYS A 13 -29.30 -5.92 21.27
C LYS A 13 -28.32 -6.47 22.31
N ALA A 14 -27.17 -6.99 21.87
CA ALA A 14 -26.11 -7.44 22.77
C ALA A 14 -25.42 -6.29 23.51
N GLU A 15 -25.33 -5.10 22.92
CA GLU A 15 -24.80 -3.89 23.56
C GLU A 15 -25.77 -3.32 24.60
N GLU A 16 -27.08 -3.36 24.34
CA GLU A 16 -28.12 -2.90 25.29
C GLU A 16 -28.26 -3.82 26.53
N GLU A 17 -27.92 -5.11 26.40
CA GLU A 17 -27.92 -6.07 27.51
C GLU A 17 -26.64 -6.01 28.37
N GLY A 18 -25.65 -5.19 28.01
CA GLY A 18 -24.38 -4.97 28.73
C GLY A 18 -24.48 -4.13 30.02
N GLY A 19 -25.61 -4.16 30.72
CA GLY A 19 -25.85 -3.41 31.94
C GLY A 19 -25.27 -4.11 33.18
N ILE A 20 -24.19 -3.53 33.73
CA ILE A 20 -23.55 -3.84 35.03
C ILE A 20 -22.77 -5.17 35.04
N GLN A 21 -21.51 -5.09 34.61
CA GLN A 21 -20.52 -6.11 34.92
C GLN A 21 -20.13 -6.03 36.40
N CYS A 22 -20.81 -6.81 37.23
CA CYS A 22 -20.28 -7.17 38.53
C CYS A 22 -19.01 -7.99 38.29
N ASP A 23 -17.87 -7.48 38.77
CA ASP A 23 -16.53 -8.09 38.66
C ASP A 23 -16.36 -9.37 39.53
N PHE A 24 -17.47 -10.04 39.82
CA PHE A 24 -17.56 -11.23 40.65
C PHE A 24 -18.01 -12.38 39.74
N ASN A 25 -17.05 -13.24 39.35
CA ASN A 25 -17.34 -14.56 38.77
C ASN A 25 -18.21 -15.33 39.78
N THR A 26 -19.52 -15.24 39.60
CA THR A 26 -20.49 -15.95 40.42
C THR A 26 -20.71 -17.27 39.72
N ASP A 27 -20.54 -18.39 40.42
CA ASP A 27 -20.65 -19.78 39.93
C ASP A 27 -22.07 -20.16 39.46
N ASP A 28 -22.94 -19.17 39.27
CA ASP A 28 -24.31 -19.29 38.77
C ASP A 28 -24.40 -18.99 37.25
N GLU A 29 -23.26 -18.83 36.56
CA GLU A 29 -23.21 -18.74 35.10
C GLU A 29 -23.55 -20.11 34.47
N ASP A 30 -24.44 -20.14 33.49
CA ASP A 30 -24.83 -21.35 32.76
C ASP A 30 -23.56 -22.08 32.23
N GLU A 31 -23.23 -23.25 32.78
CA GLU A 31 -22.06 -24.06 32.37
C GLU A 31 -22.03 -24.32 30.85
N GLU A 32 -23.22 -24.43 30.24
CA GLU A 32 -23.39 -24.58 28.80
C GLU A 32 -22.95 -23.33 28.02
N ALA A 33 -23.20 -22.12 28.53
CA ALA A 33 -22.74 -20.88 27.92
C ALA A 33 -21.21 -20.75 27.98
N VAL A 34 -20.59 -21.11 29.11
CA VAL A 34 -19.13 -21.14 29.27
C VAL A 34 -18.49 -22.16 28.33
N TYR A 35 -19.08 -23.37 28.22
CA TYR A 35 -18.64 -24.41 27.30
C TYR A 35 -18.78 -23.99 25.83
N ASN A 36 -19.89 -23.35 25.47
CA ASN A 36 -20.11 -22.83 24.12
C ASN A 36 -19.14 -21.69 23.79
N ALA A 37 -18.86 -20.78 24.72
CA ALA A 37 -17.87 -19.73 24.55
C ALA A 37 -16.45 -20.32 24.39
N TRP A 38 -16.11 -21.36 25.15
CA TRP A 38 -14.87 -22.10 24.96
C TRP A 38 -14.79 -22.75 23.58
N LYS A 39 -15.87 -23.41 23.15
CA LYS A 39 -15.98 -24.05 21.83
C LYS A 39 -15.84 -23.05 20.69
N LEU A 40 -16.43 -21.86 20.81
CA LEU A 40 -16.28 -20.78 19.82
C LEU A 40 -14.83 -20.31 19.72
N ARG A 41 -14.16 -20.07 20.84
CA ARG A 41 -12.73 -19.71 20.84
C ARG A 41 -11.86 -20.80 20.22
N GLU A 42 -12.17 -22.08 20.48
CA GLU A 42 -11.44 -23.19 19.90
C GLU A 42 -11.68 -23.33 18.39
N LEU A 43 -12.92 -23.14 17.94
CA LEU A 43 -13.25 -23.08 16.52
C LEU A 43 -12.58 -21.89 15.82
N GLU A 44 -12.48 -20.74 16.47
CA GLU A 44 -11.76 -19.57 15.94
C GLU A 44 -10.26 -19.85 15.79
N ARG A 45 -9.65 -20.58 16.72
CA ARG A 45 -8.24 -21.01 16.59
C ARG A 45 -8.07 -21.92 15.38
N LEU A 46 -8.91 -22.94 15.25
CA LEU A 46 -8.86 -23.86 14.11
C LEU A 46 -9.11 -23.14 12.78
N LYS A 47 -10.04 -22.17 12.78
CA LYS A 47 -10.32 -21.32 11.61
C LYS A 47 -9.12 -20.44 11.26
N ARG A 48 -8.39 -19.88 12.23
CA ARG A 48 -7.17 -19.08 12.00
C ARG A 48 -6.10 -19.93 11.32
N ASP A 49 -5.84 -21.12 11.84
CA ASP A 49 -4.82 -22.03 11.28
C ASP A 49 -5.21 -22.49 9.87
N ARG A 50 -6.50 -22.75 9.64
CA ARG A 50 -7.02 -23.08 8.31
C ARG A 50 -6.87 -21.89 7.35
N LYS A 51 -7.25 -20.70 7.79
CA LYS A 51 -7.17 -19.46 6.99
C LYS A 51 -5.72 -19.14 6.61
N GLU A 52 -4.76 -19.27 7.53
CA GLU A 52 -3.34 -19.03 7.23
C GLU A 52 -2.82 -20.00 6.16
N ARG A 53 -3.22 -21.28 6.22
CA ARG A 53 -2.86 -22.27 5.21
C ARG A 53 -3.49 -21.93 3.85
N ASP A 54 -4.78 -21.65 3.83
CA ASP A 54 -5.51 -21.32 2.61
C ASP A 54 -5.01 -19.99 2.01
N GLU A 55 -4.61 -19.01 2.82
CA GLU A 55 -3.97 -17.75 2.38
C GLU A 55 -2.61 -18.01 1.74
N ARG A 56 -1.77 -18.85 2.36
CA ARG A 56 -0.47 -19.25 1.79
C ARG A 56 -0.64 -19.98 0.45
N GLU A 57 -1.63 -20.86 0.34
CA GLU A 57 -1.94 -21.56 -0.93
C GLU A 57 -2.45 -20.58 -1.99
N ARG A 58 -3.31 -19.63 -1.62
CA ARG A 58 -3.79 -18.58 -2.52
C ARG A 58 -2.66 -17.69 -3.03
N GLU A 59 -1.75 -17.26 -2.16
CA GLU A 59 -0.58 -16.48 -2.55
C GLU A 59 0.32 -17.25 -3.53
N GLN A 60 0.51 -18.55 -3.30
CA GLN A 60 1.27 -19.41 -4.22
C GLN A 60 0.57 -19.54 -5.58
N GLN A 61 -0.76 -19.72 -5.60
CA GLN A 61 -1.55 -19.79 -6.83
C GLN A 61 -1.52 -18.46 -7.60
N GLU A 62 -1.62 -17.31 -6.92
CA GLU A 62 -1.49 -16.00 -7.58
C GLU A 62 -0.10 -15.76 -8.14
N LEU A 63 0.94 -16.19 -7.41
CA LEU A 63 2.32 -16.08 -7.86
C LEU A 63 2.56 -16.98 -9.07
N GLU A 64 2.04 -18.21 -9.08
CA GLU A 64 2.11 -19.11 -10.23
C GLU A 64 1.30 -18.58 -11.42
N ARG A 65 0.09 -18.04 -11.18
CA ARG A 65 -0.67 -17.31 -12.20
C ARG A 65 0.17 -16.21 -12.82
N ARG A 66 0.70 -15.27 -12.02
CA ARG A 66 1.55 -14.16 -12.50
C ARG A 66 2.80 -14.65 -13.22
N ARG A 67 3.39 -15.76 -12.78
CA ARG A 67 4.52 -16.41 -13.47
C ARG A 67 4.15 -17.04 -14.79
N ASN A 68 2.88 -17.39 -15.01
CA ASN A 68 2.39 -17.99 -16.25
C ASN A 68 1.80 -16.96 -17.22
N MET A 69 1.29 -15.81 -16.72
CA MET A 69 0.79 -14.70 -17.55
C MET A 69 1.88 -14.12 -18.45
N THR A 70 1.47 -13.57 -19.60
CA THR A 70 2.36 -12.85 -20.52
C THR A 70 2.64 -11.43 -20.01
N GLU A 71 3.70 -10.79 -20.51
CA GLU A 71 4.06 -9.42 -20.13
C GLU A 71 2.97 -8.41 -20.53
N GLU A 72 2.28 -8.62 -21.66
CA GLU A 72 1.23 -7.71 -22.14
C GLU A 72 0.03 -7.72 -21.19
N GLU A 73 -0.42 -8.90 -20.78
CA GLU A 73 -1.51 -9.06 -19.82
C GLU A 73 -1.13 -8.52 -18.43
N LEU A 74 0.14 -8.65 -18.02
CA LEU A 74 0.65 -8.11 -16.74
C LEU A 74 0.60 -6.57 -16.73
N GLN A 75 0.98 -5.94 -17.84
CA GLN A 75 0.90 -4.48 -17.98
C GLN A 75 -0.56 -3.99 -17.98
N GLU A 76 -1.48 -4.73 -18.62
CA GLU A 76 -2.92 -4.42 -18.56
C GLU A 76 -3.49 -4.61 -17.16
N GLU A 77 -3.12 -5.68 -16.45
CA GLU A 77 -3.50 -5.89 -15.05
C GLU A 77 -2.98 -4.76 -14.16
N LEU A 78 -1.73 -4.32 -14.33
CA LEU A 78 -1.16 -3.18 -13.59
C LEU A 78 -1.87 -1.86 -13.89
N ARG A 79 -2.35 -1.66 -15.12
CA ARG A 79 -3.12 -0.47 -15.51
C ARG A 79 -4.53 -0.50 -14.91
N ASN A 80 -5.17 -1.67 -14.89
CA ASN A 80 -6.52 -1.85 -14.37
C ASN A 80 -6.56 -1.91 -12.83
N GLN A 81 -5.53 -2.52 -12.22
CA GLN A 81 -5.35 -2.59 -10.78
C GLN A 81 -4.41 -1.46 -10.34
N SER A 82 -4.99 -0.27 -10.14
CA SER A 82 -4.25 0.81 -9.48
C SER A 82 -3.78 0.33 -8.09
N LYS A 83 -2.53 0.62 -7.74
CA LYS A 83 -1.98 0.30 -6.41
C LYS A 83 -2.79 1.01 -5.34
N VAL A 84 -3.57 0.26 -4.57
CA VAL A 84 -4.30 0.79 -3.41
C VAL A 84 -3.29 0.97 -2.28
N VAL A 85 -3.05 2.21 -1.89
CA VAL A 85 -2.24 2.53 -0.72
C VAL A 85 -3.19 2.88 0.42
N THR A 86 -3.16 2.07 1.48
CA THR A 86 -4.08 2.18 2.63
C THR A 86 -3.96 3.52 3.39
N ASN A 87 -2.75 4.08 3.40
CA ASN A 87 -2.37 5.26 4.18
C ASN A 87 -1.92 6.43 3.29
N GLU A 88 -2.67 6.73 2.21
CA GLU A 88 -2.41 7.91 1.38
C GLU A 88 -2.76 9.19 2.12
N ALA A 89 -1.71 9.96 2.48
CA ALA A 89 -1.88 11.30 2.99
C ALA A 89 -2.06 12.29 1.81
N PRO A 90 -3.00 13.25 1.90
CA PRO A 90 -3.12 14.30 0.91
C PRO A 90 -1.83 15.11 0.89
N LYS A 91 -1.15 15.16 -0.26
CA LYS A 91 0.07 15.95 -0.44
C LYS A 91 -0.29 17.28 -1.07
N ALA A 92 -0.20 18.36 -0.31
CA ALA A 92 -0.31 19.70 -0.84
C ALA A 92 0.95 20.08 -1.64
N LYS A 93 0.81 21.11 -2.49
CA LYS A 93 1.94 21.65 -3.25
C LYS A 93 2.87 22.41 -2.31
N TYR A 94 4.10 21.93 -2.17
CA TYR A 94 5.13 22.59 -1.38
C TYR A 94 5.46 23.99 -1.90
N LYS A 95 5.73 24.92 -0.97
CA LYS A 95 6.27 26.24 -1.26
C LYS A 95 7.73 26.15 -1.70
N PHE A 96 8.21 27.20 -2.37
CA PHE A 96 9.59 27.31 -2.83
C PHE A 96 10.57 27.23 -1.65
N LEU A 97 11.55 26.31 -1.74
CA LEU A 97 12.54 26.01 -0.69
C LEU A 97 11.97 25.48 0.65
N GLN A 98 10.69 25.08 0.69
CA GLN A 98 10.10 24.47 1.89
C GLN A 98 10.82 23.17 2.27
N LYS A 99 10.99 22.94 3.58
CA LYS A 99 11.61 21.72 4.08
C LYS A 99 10.65 20.53 3.96
N TYR A 100 11.15 19.46 3.37
CA TYR A 100 10.44 18.19 3.34
C TYR A 100 10.64 17.43 4.65
N TYR A 101 9.53 16.99 5.24
CA TYR A 101 9.51 16.07 6.37
C TYR A 101 9.00 14.71 5.89
N HIS A 102 9.82 13.69 6.03
CA HIS A 102 9.41 12.32 5.71
C HIS A 102 8.56 11.78 6.87
N ARG A 103 7.34 11.31 6.58
CA ARG A 103 6.40 10.76 7.58
C ARG A 103 6.94 9.53 8.33
N GLY A 104 7.90 8.83 7.73
CA GLY A 104 8.44 7.56 8.23
C GLY A 104 8.06 6.39 7.33
N ALA A 105 8.77 5.28 7.43
CA ALA A 105 8.49 4.03 6.70
C ALA A 105 7.94 2.92 7.61
N PHE A 106 8.01 3.13 8.93
CA PHE A 106 7.59 2.17 9.94
C PHE A 106 6.12 2.40 10.34
N PHE A 107 5.45 1.34 10.81
CA PHE A 107 4.07 1.38 11.34
C PHE A 107 2.99 1.82 10.34
N LEU A 108 3.28 1.74 9.04
CA LEU A 108 2.32 2.05 7.96
C LEU A 108 1.41 0.86 7.61
N ASP A 109 1.59 -0.27 8.30
CA ASP A 109 0.73 -1.45 8.24
C ASP A 109 -0.62 -1.22 8.93
N LYS A 110 -0.64 -0.36 9.96
CA LYS A 110 -1.85 0.03 10.67
C LYS A 110 -2.50 1.25 10.03
N GLU A 111 -3.82 1.22 9.91
CA GLU A 111 -4.60 2.35 9.42
C GLU A 111 -5.00 3.28 10.58
N ASP A 112 -4.03 4.06 11.06
CA ASP A 112 -4.31 5.08 12.06
C ASP A 112 -4.53 6.45 11.41
N GLU A 113 -5.49 7.22 11.93
CA GLU A 113 -5.83 8.56 11.43
C GLU A 113 -4.64 9.52 11.46
N ILE A 114 -3.74 9.35 12.43
CA ILE A 114 -2.52 10.15 12.57
C ILE A 114 -1.69 10.09 11.29
N TYR A 115 -1.58 8.91 10.67
CA TYR A 115 -0.80 8.72 9.46
C TYR A 115 -1.45 9.39 8.24
N LYS A 116 -2.77 9.59 8.24
CA LYS A 116 -3.51 10.22 7.13
C LYS A 116 -3.42 11.75 7.16
N ARG A 117 -2.80 12.35 8.18
CA ARG A 117 -2.64 13.81 8.30
C ARG A 117 -1.76 14.40 7.19
N ASP A 118 -2.00 15.67 6.86
CA ASP A 118 -1.13 16.42 5.98
C ASP A 118 0.20 16.78 6.67
N TYR A 119 1.31 16.21 6.17
CA TYR A 119 2.67 16.51 6.61
C TYR A 119 3.41 17.51 5.70
N SER A 120 2.73 18.01 4.67
CA SER A 120 3.25 18.97 3.70
C SER A 120 3.00 20.43 4.08
N ALA A 121 2.38 20.68 5.24
CA ALA A 121 2.15 22.03 5.74
C ALA A 121 3.48 22.79 5.98
N PRO A 122 3.54 24.10 5.67
CA PRO A 122 4.72 24.92 5.94
C PRO A 122 4.96 25.03 7.44
N THR A 123 6.21 24.80 7.86
CA THR A 123 6.61 24.91 9.27
C THR A 123 7.40 26.18 9.51
N LEU A 124 7.19 26.87 10.64
CA LEU A 124 8.02 27.98 11.15
C LEU A 124 8.54 28.93 10.04
N GLU A 125 9.78 28.73 9.56
CA GLU A 125 10.49 29.53 8.55
C GLU A 125 9.94 29.44 7.11
N ASP A 126 9.08 28.45 6.84
CA ASP A 126 8.49 28.19 5.53
C ASP A 126 7.12 28.89 5.35
N HIS A 127 6.67 29.63 6.35
CA HIS A 127 5.48 30.48 6.22
C HIS A 127 5.72 31.62 5.21
N PHE A 128 6.93 32.19 5.22
CA PHE A 128 7.36 33.27 4.33
C PHE A 128 7.61 32.79 2.90
N ASP A 129 7.21 33.60 1.92
CA ASP A 129 7.44 33.30 0.50
C ASP A 129 8.88 33.64 0.09
N LYS A 130 9.71 32.59 -0.05
CA LYS A 130 11.13 32.71 -0.41
C LYS A 130 11.35 33.08 -1.89
N THR A 131 10.30 33.16 -2.72
CA THR A 131 10.42 33.56 -4.15
C THR A 131 10.72 35.05 -4.32
N VAL A 132 10.28 35.88 -3.37
CA VAL A 132 10.50 37.33 -3.38
C VAL A 132 11.97 37.68 -3.07
N LEU A 133 12.74 36.73 -2.54
CA LEU A 133 14.15 36.93 -2.22
C LEU A 133 15.00 37.09 -3.50
N PRO A 134 16.09 37.90 -3.46
CA PRO A 134 17.05 37.99 -4.55
C PRO A 134 17.61 36.62 -4.94
N LYS A 135 17.93 36.40 -6.23
CA LYS A 135 18.35 35.10 -6.75
C LYS A 135 19.53 34.47 -5.99
N VAL A 136 20.47 35.29 -5.52
CA VAL A 136 21.65 34.84 -4.75
C VAL A 136 21.24 34.24 -3.38
N MET A 137 20.13 34.71 -2.81
CA MET A 137 19.58 34.22 -1.54
C MET A 137 18.58 33.06 -1.71
N GLN A 138 18.15 32.75 -2.94
CA GLN A 138 17.24 31.64 -3.24
C GLN A 138 17.94 30.27 -3.18
N VAL A 139 18.76 30.05 -2.16
CA VAL A 139 19.50 28.81 -1.92
C VAL A 139 19.25 28.35 -0.48
N LYS A 140 19.34 27.04 -0.23
CA LYS A 140 19.08 26.49 1.10
C LYS A 140 20.24 26.84 2.04
N ASN A 141 19.90 27.24 3.28
CA ASN A 141 20.84 27.63 4.34
C ASN A 141 21.79 28.78 3.93
N PHE A 142 21.26 29.82 3.25
CA PHE A 142 22.06 30.99 2.88
C PHE A 142 22.73 31.62 4.11
N GLY A 143 24.05 31.88 4.02
CA GLY A 143 24.84 32.44 5.12
C GLY A 143 25.33 31.43 6.17
N MET A 144 24.98 30.15 6.06
CA MET A 144 25.46 29.10 6.98
C MET A 144 26.58 28.25 6.37
N ALA A 145 27.39 27.61 7.21
CA ALA A 145 28.50 26.73 6.80
C ALA A 145 28.05 25.51 5.95
N GLY A 146 26.76 25.15 5.97
CA GLY A 146 26.15 24.08 5.19
C GLY A 146 25.29 24.54 4.00
N ARG A 147 25.60 25.69 3.40
CA ARG A 147 24.84 26.25 2.27
C ARG A 147 24.95 25.36 1.03
N THR A 148 23.82 25.02 0.42
CA THR A 148 23.82 24.33 -0.89
C THR A 148 24.01 25.32 -2.03
N LYS A 149 24.70 24.89 -3.10
CA LYS A 149 24.81 25.67 -4.35
C LYS A 149 23.54 25.61 -5.19
N TYR A 150 22.77 24.53 -5.03
CA TYR A 150 21.59 24.20 -5.81
C TYR A 150 20.30 24.41 -5.03
N THR A 151 19.20 24.63 -5.74
CA THR A 151 17.89 24.99 -5.19
C THR A 151 17.02 23.74 -4.96
N HIS A 152 16.60 23.05 -6.01
CA HIS A 152 15.80 21.83 -6.00
C HIS A 152 16.11 21.01 -7.26
N LEU A 153 15.85 19.69 -7.18
CA LEU A 153 16.16 18.75 -8.25
C LEU A 153 15.54 19.16 -9.59
N VAL A 154 14.31 19.68 -9.57
CA VAL A 154 13.58 20.10 -10.78
C VAL A 154 14.31 21.19 -11.57
N ASP A 155 15.00 22.10 -10.90
CA ASP A 155 15.75 23.20 -11.54
C ASP A 155 17.09 22.70 -12.14
N GLN A 156 17.57 21.54 -11.69
CA GLN A 156 18.83 20.93 -12.13
C GLN A 156 18.59 19.70 -13.02
N ASP A 157 17.34 19.28 -13.17
CA ASP A 157 16.94 18.13 -13.96
C ASP A 157 16.98 18.51 -15.45
N THR A 158 17.98 17.99 -16.15
CA THR A 158 18.19 18.19 -17.59
C THR A 158 17.46 17.14 -18.43
N SER A 159 16.67 16.24 -17.82
CA SER A 159 15.92 15.23 -18.55
C SER A 159 14.85 15.89 -19.44
N SER A 160 14.86 15.56 -20.73
CA SER A 160 13.85 16.03 -21.67
C SER A 160 12.58 15.21 -21.54
N LYS A 161 11.51 15.80 -21.00
CA LYS A 161 10.17 15.18 -20.90
C LYS A 161 9.54 14.90 -22.26
N GLN A 162 10.10 15.45 -23.33
CA GLN A 162 9.68 15.31 -24.72
C GLN A 162 10.48 14.24 -25.46
N SER A 163 11.37 13.51 -24.76
CA SER A 163 12.11 12.40 -25.35
C SER A 163 11.14 11.34 -25.90
N PRO A 164 11.24 10.97 -27.20
CA PRO A 164 10.39 9.93 -27.80
C PRO A 164 10.46 8.59 -27.07
N TRP A 165 11.59 8.32 -26.39
CA TRP A 165 11.85 7.11 -25.61
C TRP A 165 11.10 7.06 -24.27
N GLY A 166 10.72 8.21 -23.71
CA GLY A 166 9.98 8.32 -22.45
C GLY A 166 8.47 8.46 -22.62
N SER A 167 7.98 8.62 -23.86
CA SER A 167 6.55 8.73 -24.13
C SER A 167 5.89 7.35 -24.14
N ASP A 168 4.79 7.18 -23.42
CA ASP A 168 3.96 5.96 -23.44
C ASP A 168 2.81 6.11 -24.46
N LYS A 169 3.14 6.57 -25.67
CA LYS A 169 2.18 6.65 -26.78
C LYS A 169 2.13 5.29 -27.47
N GLN A 170 0.97 4.89 -27.99
CA GLN A 170 0.85 3.67 -28.79
C GLN A 170 1.82 3.62 -29.99
N SER A 171 2.25 4.76 -30.51
CA SER A 171 3.26 4.83 -31.57
C SER A 171 4.68 4.51 -31.06
N SER A 172 5.04 4.95 -29.85
CA SER A 172 6.36 4.70 -29.27
C SER A 172 6.49 3.29 -28.71
N THR A 173 5.40 2.69 -28.22
CA THR A 173 5.39 1.28 -27.82
C THR A 173 5.57 0.34 -29.02
N LYS A 174 4.87 0.59 -30.13
CA LYS A 174 5.06 -0.16 -31.39
C LYS A 174 6.49 -0.03 -31.93
N PHE A 175 7.03 1.20 -31.97
CA PHE A 175 8.41 1.44 -32.38
C PHE A 175 9.41 0.69 -31.48
N ARG A 176 9.17 0.69 -30.16
CA ARG A 176 9.98 -0.08 -29.20
C ARG A 176 9.89 -1.59 -29.45
N GLN A 177 8.70 -2.15 -29.68
CA GLN A 177 8.54 -3.58 -29.96
C GLN A 177 9.20 -4.01 -31.29
N GLU A 178 9.15 -3.16 -32.32
CA GLU A 178 9.68 -3.48 -33.65
C GLU A 178 11.19 -3.24 -33.77
N PHE A 179 11.69 -2.11 -33.25
CA PHE A 179 13.04 -1.61 -33.49
C PHE A 179 13.98 -1.71 -32.27
N ALA A 180 13.48 -1.84 -31.04
CA ALA A 180 14.35 -2.02 -29.89
C ALA A 180 14.76 -3.49 -29.75
N GLY A 181 16.07 -3.74 -29.73
CA GLY A 181 16.62 -5.07 -29.49
C GLY A 181 16.20 -5.61 -28.11
N GLY A 182 15.78 -6.87 -28.05
CA GLY A 182 15.41 -7.55 -26.81
C GLY A 182 13.98 -7.28 -26.29
N MET A 183 13.15 -6.50 -27.00
CA MET A 183 11.75 -6.25 -26.61
C MET A 183 10.75 -7.21 -27.26
N LYS A 184 11.20 -8.06 -28.19
CA LYS A 184 10.36 -9.11 -28.78
C LYS A 184 10.23 -10.27 -27.81
N GLN A 185 9.00 -10.66 -27.49
CA GLN A 185 8.69 -11.80 -26.61
C GLN A 185 8.98 -13.14 -27.30
N ILE A 186 10.25 -13.44 -27.55
CA ILE A 186 10.72 -14.69 -28.20
C ILE A 186 11.08 -15.75 -27.15
N PHE A 187 10.88 -15.46 -25.86
CA PHE A 187 11.25 -16.36 -24.77
C PHE A 187 10.18 -17.43 -24.56
N GLU A 188 10.44 -18.65 -25.02
CA GLU A 188 9.65 -19.82 -24.66
C GLU A 188 10.00 -20.26 -23.22
N ARG A 189 9.04 -20.13 -22.30
CA ARG A 189 9.22 -20.59 -20.92
C ARG A 189 9.35 -22.12 -20.89
N PRO A 190 10.40 -22.69 -20.26
CA PRO A 190 10.56 -24.13 -20.17
C PRO A 190 9.38 -24.76 -19.41
N LYS A 191 8.78 -25.81 -19.98
CA LYS A 191 7.69 -26.55 -19.34
C LYS A 191 8.18 -27.19 -18.03
N LEU A 192 7.40 -27.07 -16.96
CA LEU A 192 7.66 -27.74 -15.68
C LEU A 192 7.92 -29.23 -15.92
N LYS A 193 9.10 -29.73 -15.52
CA LYS A 193 9.40 -31.16 -15.60
C LYS A 193 8.46 -31.91 -14.66
N ASN A 194 7.64 -32.80 -15.23
CA ASN A 194 6.77 -33.69 -14.48
C ASN A 194 7.63 -34.67 -13.67
N THR A 195 8.00 -34.32 -12.43
CA THR A 195 8.63 -35.27 -11.51
C THR A 195 7.54 -36.14 -10.92
N SER A 196 7.09 -37.16 -11.66
CA SER A 196 6.36 -38.25 -11.03
C SER A 196 7.30 -38.94 -10.04
N LYS A 197 7.13 -38.65 -8.75
CA LYS A 197 7.70 -39.48 -7.71
C LYS A 197 7.06 -40.85 -7.86
N LYS A 198 7.78 -41.80 -8.45
CA LYS A 198 7.46 -43.23 -8.30
C LYS A 198 7.54 -43.52 -6.81
N ALA A 199 6.38 -43.64 -6.17
CA ALA A 199 6.30 -44.30 -4.87
C ALA A 199 6.75 -45.75 -5.09
N HIS A 200 7.82 -46.14 -4.41
CA HIS A 200 8.28 -47.52 -4.26
C HIS A 200 7.79 -48.05 -2.92
#